data_AF-A0A2N5FPA9-F1
#
_entry.id   AF-A0A2N5FPA9-F1
#
_cell.length_a   1.000
_cell.length_b   1.000
_cell.length_c   1.000
_cell.angle_alpha   90.00
_cell.angle_beta   90.00
_cell.angle_gamma   90.00
#
_symmetry.space_group_name_H-M   'P 1'
#
loop_
_entity.id
_entity.type
_entity.pdbx_description
1 polymer ?
#
loop_
_entity_poly.entity_id
_entity_poly.type
_entity_poly.pdbx_seq_one_letter_code
_entity_poly.pdbx_strand_id
1 'polypeptide(L)'
;MTTEQIKLDIDQLERTFFIHSLQPLATEELEQMQEKVKGLKEAFLGTCFIGSSVEELEEMRFKLAEISCNIIITLKERLHLNIVDDIRNLENVYRTA
;
A
#
# COMPACT_ATOMS: atom_id res chain seq x y z
N MET A 1 14.65 1.17 -9.23
CA MET A 1 14.10 2.51 -8.88
C MET A 1 15.05 3.18 -7.91
N THR A 2 15.00 4.51 -7.78
CA THR A 2 15.66 5.19 -6.65
C THR A 2 14.72 5.22 -5.45
N THR A 3 15.27 5.43 -4.24
CA THR A 3 14.47 5.59 -3.02
C THR A 3 13.47 6.73 -3.14
N GLU A 4 13.87 7.86 -3.73
CA GLU A 4 13.01 9.03 -3.94
C GLU A 4 11.84 8.70 -4.87
N GLN A 5 12.09 7.92 -5.93
CA GLN A 5 11.02 7.49 -6.83
C GLN A 5 10.01 6.59 -6.10
N ILE A 6 10.48 5.67 -5.24
CA ILE A 6 9.58 4.84 -4.43
C ILE A 6 8.74 5.71 -3.50
N LYS A 7 9.34 6.71 -2.82
CA LYS A 7 8.61 7.64 -1.96
C LYS A 7 7.51 8.38 -2.71
N LEU A 8 7.83 8.97 -3.87
CA LEU A 8 6.86 9.66 -4.71
C LEU A 8 5.70 8.76 -5.15
N ASP A 9 6.02 7.51 -5.51
CA ASP A 9 5.00 6.55 -5.93
C ASP A 9 4.09 6.09 -4.77
N ILE A 10 4.64 5.97 -3.55
CA ILE A 10 3.86 5.73 -2.33
C ILE A 10 2.93 6.92 -2.06
N ASP A 11 3.45 8.15 -2.06
CA ASP A 11 2.64 9.35 -1.81
C ASP A 11 1.52 9.49 -2.84
N GLN A 12 1.77 9.12 -4.10
CA GLN A 12 0.74 9.12 -5.13
C GLN A 12 -0.35 8.08 -4.84
N LEU A 13 0.03 6.88 -4.39
CA LEU A 13 -0.93 5.84 -4.00
C LEU A 13 -1.77 6.25 -2.80
N GLU A 14 -1.17 6.86 -1.78
CA GLU A 14 -1.90 7.39 -0.61
C GLU A 14 -2.95 8.41 -1.05
N ARG A 15 -2.57 9.34 -1.94
CA ARG A 15 -3.52 10.34 -2.48
C ARG A 15 -4.65 9.69 -3.24
N THR A 16 -4.36 8.72 -4.11
CA THR A 16 -5.40 8.01 -4.86
C THR A 16 -6.32 7.24 -3.91
N PHE A 17 -5.77 6.61 -2.87
CA PHE A 17 -6.56 5.89 -1.87
C PHE A 17 -7.41 6.84 -1.02
N PHE A 18 -6.89 8.02 -0.68
CA PHE A 18 -7.67 9.07 -0.04
C PHE A 18 -8.84 9.51 -0.93
N ILE A 19 -8.61 9.72 -2.23
CA ILE A 19 -9.68 10.06 -3.18
C ILE A 19 -10.73 8.94 -3.20
N HIS A 20 -10.32 7.67 -3.19
CA HIS A 20 -11.24 6.52 -3.10
C HIS A 20 -12.18 6.60 -1.90
N SER A 21 -11.68 7.03 -0.74
CA SER A 21 -12.50 7.18 0.48
C SER A 21 -13.58 8.27 0.36
N LEU A 22 -13.35 9.27 -0.48
CA LEU A 22 -14.29 10.36 -0.76
C LEU A 22 -15.26 9.99 -1.89
N GLN A 23 -14.73 9.35 -2.93
CA GLN A 23 -15.44 8.94 -4.12
C GLN A 23 -14.98 7.53 -4.49
N PRO A 24 -15.85 6.50 -4.33
CA PRO A 24 -15.48 5.13 -4.63
C PRO A 24 -15.02 4.98 -6.08
N LEU A 25 -13.75 4.63 -6.26
CA LEU A 25 -13.15 4.33 -7.57
C LEU A 25 -13.80 3.10 -8.23
N ALA A 26 -13.65 2.91 -9.53
CA ALA A 26 -14.06 1.69 -10.20
C ALA A 26 -13.22 0.48 -9.73
N THR A 27 -13.74 -0.73 -9.92
CA THR A 27 -13.02 -1.95 -9.51
C THR A 27 -11.73 -2.12 -10.30
N GLU A 28 -11.75 -1.79 -11.58
CA GLU A 28 -10.58 -1.82 -12.47
C GLU A 28 -9.49 -0.85 -11.99
N GLU A 29 -9.86 0.31 -11.45
CA GLU A 29 -8.91 1.26 -10.87
C GLU A 29 -8.27 0.71 -9.59
N LEU A 30 -9.06 0.04 -8.75
CA LEU A 30 -8.54 -0.63 -7.54
C LEU A 30 -7.60 -1.79 -7.89
N GLU A 31 -7.90 -2.57 -8.92
CA GLU A 31 -7.03 -3.64 -9.42
C GLU A 31 -5.70 -3.08 -9.97
N GLN A 32 -5.76 -1.97 -10.72
CA GLN A 32 -4.55 -1.26 -11.17
C GLN A 32 -3.71 -0.74 -9.99
N MET A 33 -4.37 -0.21 -8.94
CA MET A 33 -3.66 0.19 -7.72
C MET A 33 -3.01 -1.01 -7.02
N GLN A 34 -3.69 -2.16 -6.98
CA GLN A 34 -3.16 -3.39 -6.40
C GLN A 34 -1.90 -3.87 -7.14
N GLU A 35 -1.94 -3.89 -8.47
CA GLU A 35 -0.79 -4.19 -9.33
C GLU A 35 0.37 -3.22 -9.08
N LYS A 36 0.08 -1.91 -9.00
CA LYS A 36 1.11 -0.88 -8.71
C LYS A 36 1.76 -1.10 -7.35
N VAL A 37 0.97 -1.38 -6.30
CA VAL A 37 1.49 -1.67 -4.96
C VAL A 37 2.36 -2.91 -4.95
N LYS A 38 1.98 -3.98 -5.68
CA LYS A 38 2.78 -5.19 -5.81
C LYS A 38 4.14 -4.89 -6.46
N GLY A 39 4.15 -4.16 -7.57
CA GLY A 39 5.38 -3.73 -8.23
C GLY A 39 6.26 -2.86 -7.33
N LEU A 40 5.67 -1.97 -6.54
CA LEU A 40 6.41 -1.14 -5.59
C LEU A 40 6.99 -1.94 -4.42
N LYS A 41 6.28 -2.97 -3.92
CA LYS A 41 6.83 -3.87 -2.90
C LYS A 41 8.06 -4.60 -3.41
N GLU A 42 8.01 -5.12 -4.64
CA GLU A 42 9.15 -5.77 -5.28
C GLU A 42 10.31 -4.77 -5.50
N ALA A 43 10.01 -3.57 -5.98
CA ALA A 43 11.00 -2.51 -6.15
C ALA A 43 11.63 -2.08 -4.82
N PHE A 44 10.84 -1.96 -3.76
CA PHE A 44 11.32 -1.64 -2.41
C PHE A 44 12.31 -2.70 -1.92
N LEU A 45 11.96 -3.99 -2.01
CA LEU A 45 12.85 -5.08 -1.61
C LEU A 45 14.13 -5.17 -2.45
N GLY A 46 14.07 -4.77 -3.73
CA GLY A 46 15.21 -4.78 -4.65
C GLY A 46 16.08 -3.52 -4.64
N THR A 47 15.72 -2.49 -3.88
CA THR A 47 16.42 -1.19 -3.90
C THR A 47 17.51 -1.12 -2.83
N CYS A 48 18.63 -0.48 -3.20
CA CYS A 48 19.70 -0.17 -2.26
C CYS A 48 19.38 1.15 -1.55
N PHE A 49 19.38 1.15 -0.22
CA PHE A 49 18.96 2.28 0.62
C PHE A 49 20.13 2.98 1.33
N ILE A 50 21.32 2.96 0.74
CA ILE A 50 22.49 3.67 1.31
C ILE A 50 22.15 5.16 1.44
N GLY A 51 22.30 5.69 2.66
CA GLY A 51 22.02 7.09 2.97
C GLY A 51 20.57 7.38 3.41
N SER A 52 19.67 6.40 3.38
CA SER A 52 18.34 6.51 3.99
C SER A 52 18.41 6.14 5.47
N SER A 53 17.67 6.87 6.30
CA SER A 53 17.52 6.52 7.72
C SER A 53 16.58 5.32 7.90
N VAL A 54 16.75 4.59 9.01
CA VAL A 54 15.85 3.49 9.36
C VAL A 54 14.41 3.98 9.51
N GLU A 55 14.21 5.17 10.08
CA GLU A 55 12.90 5.79 10.26
C GLU A 55 12.19 6.02 8.91
N GLU A 56 12.89 6.56 7.92
CA GLU A 56 12.32 6.76 6.58
C GLU A 56 11.96 5.43 5.90
N LEU A 57 12.80 4.41 6.05
CA LEU A 57 12.53 3.10 5.47
C LEU A 57 11.34 2.42 6.15
N GLU A 58 11.21 2.61 7.46
CA GLU A 58 10.10 2.09 8.23
C GLU A 58 8.79 2.79 7.87
N GLU A 59 8.81 4.11 7.68
CA GLU A 59 7.64 4.86 7.20
C GLU A 59 7.20 4.36 5.81
N MET A 60 8.15 4.19 4.88
CA MET A 60 7.86 3.66 3.54
C MET A 60 7.30 2.23 3.60
N ARG A 61 7.90 1.35 4.42
CA ARG A 61 7.44 -0.02 4.64
C ARG A 61 6.01 -0.03 5.18
N PHE A 62 5.74 0.80 6.20
CA PHE A 62 4.45 0.91 6.83
C PHE A 62 3.37 1.34 5.83
N LYS A 63 3.58 2.46 5.13
CA LYS A 63 2.64 2.98 4.12
C LYS A 63 2.35 1.96 3.03
N LEU A 64 3.37 1.29 2.49
CA LEU A 64 3.18 0.23 1.49
C LEU A 64 2.36 -0.96 2.03
N ALA A 65 2.58 -1.34 3.29
CA ALA A 65 1.85 -2.45 3.91
C ALA A 65 0.38 -2.07 4.17
N GLU A 66 0.14 -0.88 4.71
CA GLU A 66 -1.18 -0.34 5.01
C GLU A 66 -2.05 -0.22 3.76
N ILE A 67 -1.55 0.50 2.73
CA ILE A 67 -2.25 0.66 1.45
C ILE A 67 -2.57 -0.69 0.82
N SER A 68 -1.62 -1.62 0.85
CA SER A 68 -1.83 -2.97 0.31
C SER A 68 -2.96 -3.72 1.01
N CYS A 69 -3.04 -3.66 2.33
CA CYS A 69 -4.09 -4.34 3.08
C CYS A 69 -5.44 -3.70 2.78
N ASN A 70 -5.50 -2.37 2.80
CA ASN A 70 -6.73 -1.64 2.55
C ASN A 70 -7.31 -1.87 1.14
N ILE A 71 -6.47 -1.91 0.10
CA ILE A 71 -6.93 -2.22 -1.27
C ILE A 71 -7.52 -3.64 -1.34
N ILE A 72 -6.85 -4.63 -0.72
CA ILE A 72 -7.33 -6.02 -0.72
C ILE A 72 -8.68 -6.13 0.00
N ILE A 73 -8.80 -5.50 1.17
CA ILE A 73 -10.05 -5.45 1.94
C ILE A 73 -11.15 -4.85 1.07
N THR A 74 -10.92 -3.68 0.48
CA THR A 74 -11.89 -2.96 -0.35
C THR A 74 -12.35 -3.81 -1.54
N LEU A 75 -11.43 -4.46 -2.25
CA LEU A 75 -11.75 -5.33 -3.39
C LEU A 75 -12.59 -6.53 -2.95
N LYS A 76 -12.21 -7.20 -1.85
CA LYS A 76 -12.94 -8.35 -1.31
C LYS A 76 -14.33 -7.96 -0.81
N GLU A 77 -14.48 -6.81 -0.15
CA GLU A 77 -15.78 -6.28 0.29
C GLU A 77 -16.74 -6.10 -0.89
N ARG A 78 -16.26 -5.51 -1.98
CA ARG A 78 -17.06 -5.32 -3.21
C ARG A 78 -17.49 -6.64 -3.85
N LEU A 79 -16.67 -7.67 -3.73
CA LEU A 79 -16.95 -9.01 -4.23
C LEU A 79 -17.72 -9.87 -3.21
N HIS A 80 -18.14 -9.30 -2.07
CA HIS A 80 -18.80 -10.00 -0.97
C HIS A 80 -18.00 -11.22 -0.45
N LEU A 81 -16.67 -11.13 -0.47
CA LEU A 81 -15.76 -12.13 0.04
C LEU A 81 -15.42 -11.87 1.51
N ASN A 82 -14.97 -12.89 2.22
CA ASN A 82 -14.54 -12.77 3.61
C ASN A 82 -13.22 -11.96 3.70
N ILE A 83 -13.19 -10.98 4.61
CA ILE A 83 -12.08 -10.04 4.85
C ILE A 83 -11.45 -10.17 6.25
N VAL A 84 -11.91 -11.09 7.10
CA VAL A 84 -11.51 -11.16 8.51
C VAL A 84 -10.00 -11.30 8.68
N ASP A 85 -9.36 -12.13 7.86
CA ASP A 85 -7.91 -12.32 7.93
C ASP A 85 -7.15 -11.12 7.38
N ASP A 86 -7.69 -10.42 6.38
CA ASP A 86 -7.07 -9.20 5.84
C ASP A 86 -7.15 -8.04 6.84
N ILE A 87 -8.26 -7.91 7.58
CA ILE A 87 -8.39 -6.96 8.69
C ILE A 87 -7.38 -7.28 9.79
N ARG A 88 -7.22 -8.55 10.19
CA ARG A 88 -6.21 -8.95 11.19
C ARG A 88 -4.79 -8.62 10.72
N ASN A 89 -4.51 -8.78 9.43
CA ASN A 89 -3.22 -8.40 8.87
C ASN A 89 -3.00 -6.89 8.97
N LEU A 90 -4.01 -6.08 8.66
CA LEU A 90 -3.95 -4.63 8.83
C LEU A 90 -3.73 -4.24 10.30
N GLU A 91 -4.43 -4.87 11.25
CA GLU A 91 -4.22 -4.66 12.69
C GLU A 91 -2.77 -4.97 13.10
N ASN A 92 -2.19 -6.04 12.56
CA ASN A 92 -0.79 -6.40 12.83
C ASN A 92 0.18 -5.34 12.29
N VAL A 93 -0.10 -4.74 11.12
CA VAL A 93 0.71 -3.63 10.60
C VAL A 93 0.73 -2.48 11.60
N TYR A 94 -0.42 -2.05 12.12
CA TYR A 94 -0.48 -0.96 13.12
C TYR A 94 0.12 -1.30 14.48
N ARG A 95 0.15 -2.58 14.88
CA ARG A 95 0.79 -2.99 16.15
C ARG A 95 2.31 -3.09 16.09
N THR A 96 2.87 -3.17 14.89
CA THR A 96 4.31 -3.36 14.64
C THR A 96 4.98 -2.11 14.06
N ALA A 97 4.21 -1.05 13.87
CA ALA A 97 4.67 0.30 13.59
C ALA A 97 5.04 1.02 14.89
#